data_AF-A0A536TCI7-F1
#
_entry.id   AF-A0A536TCI7-F1
#
_cell.length_a   1.000
_cell.length_b   1.000
_cell.length_c   1.000
_cell.angle_alpha   90.00
_cell.angle_beta   90.00
_cell.angle_gamma   90.00
#
_symmetry.space_group_name_H-M   'P 1'
#
loop_
_entity.id
_entity.type
_entity.pdbx_description
1 polymer ?
#
loop_
_entity_poly.entity_id
_entity_poly.type
_entity_poly.pdbx_seq_one_letter_code
_entity_poly.pdbx_strand_id
1 'polypeptide(L)'
;IAGPILHHKEMMPHFEEPQTYRLNAENVVVGLTIFFIGLFKKTVIADGVAANAAPLFVHPGTPDLFAAWGGALAYTFQLYFDFSGYSDMAIGLSRVFGVKLPLNFDSPYKAVNIIDFWRRWHMTLSRFLRDYLYVSLGGNRKGRSRRYVNLFVTMLLGGLWHGAGWTFVLWGGLHGVYLIVNHAWRALRERLGGQDVDRTTRTGRALARLTTFVAVVVGWVFFRATSLEDALAILRGMAGQNGMSLPASLATYLGPARAVLERLGLAFHLGGGAHFVFQYLWLAALLPLAMLAPNTQEILGRFQPALSFRASDAPARLAWRPTARWAAMAAVVAACGLLSLTRVSEFLYYQF
;
A
#
# COMPACT_ATOMS: atom_id res chain seq x y z
N ILE A 1 5.77 13.63 13.12
CA ILE A 1 6.75 12.62 12.64
C ILE A 1 6.05 11.26 12.69
N ALA A 2 5.95 10.53 11.57
CA ALA A 2 5.05 9.38 11.36
C ALA A 2 5.80 8.04 11.25
N GLY A 3 6.73 7.78 12.16
CA GLY A 3 7.49 6.52 12.20
C GLY A 3 6.63 5.34 12.70
N PRO A 4 7.18 4.10 12.65
CA PRO A 4 6.58 2.95 13.33
C PRO A 4 6.16 3.28 14.76
N ILE A 5 4.93 2.92 15.15
CA ILE A 5 4.47 3.06 16.53
C ILE A 5 5.22 2.04 17.38
N LEU A 6 5.92 2.54 18.40
CA LEU A 6 6.82 1.75 19.24
C LEU A 6 6.14 1.34 20.54
N HIS A 7 6.38 0.11 20.99
CA HIS A 7 6.07 -0.30 22.35
C HIS A 7 7.33 -0.23 23.22
N HIS A 8 7.19 0.32 24.42
CA HIS A 8 8.27 0.41 25.40
C HIS A 8 8.99 -0.93 25.62
N LYS A 9 8.21 -2.02 25.76
CA LYS A 9 8.73 -3.38 25.98
C LYS A 9 9.61 -3.90 24.83
N GLU A 10 9.39 -3.42 23.61
CA GLU A 10 10.21 -3.80 22.44
C GLU A 10 11.47 -2.95 22.35
N MET A 11 11.42 -1.69 22.80
CA MET A 11 12.51 -0.72 22.60
C MET A 11 13.54 -0.70 23.73
N MET A 12 13.12 -0.79 24.99
CA MET A 12 14.06 -0.63 26.11
C MET A 12 15.21 -1.63 26.12
N PRO A 13 15.01 -2.93 25.82
CA PRO A 13 16.12 -3.88 25.78
C PRO A 13 17.24 -3.46 24.80
N HIS A 14 16.89 -2.84 23.67
CA HIS A 14 17.89 -2.34 22.72
C HIS A 14 18.76 -1.21 23.28
N PHE A 15 18.20 -0.36 24.15
CA PHE A 15 18.95 0.73 24.78
C PHE A 15 19.75 0.26 26.00
N GLU A 16 19.37 -0.86 26.61
CA GLU A 16 20.11 -1.46 27.71
C GLU A 16 21.38 -2.20 27.24
N GLU A 17 21.43 -2.62 25.97
CA GLU A 17 22.58 -3.32 25.38
C GLU A 17 23.76 -2.38 25.08
N PRO A 18 24.95 -2.54 25.72
CA PRO A 18 26.10 -1.67 25.47
C PRO A 18 26.63 -1.72 24.04
N GLN A 19 26.33 -2.79 23.30
CA GLN A 19 26.73 -2.96 21.90
C GLN A 19 26.00 -1.99 20.97
N THR A 20 24.80 -1.52 21.33
CA THR A 20 24.02 -0.54 20.55
C THR A 20 24.78 0.76 20.37
N TYR A 21 25.56 1.17 21.37
CA TYR A 21 26.32 2.43 21.35
C TYR A 21 27.68 2.32 20.67
N ARG A 22 28.01 1.16 20.09
CA ARG A 22 29.25 0.95 19.33
C ARG A 22 28.96 0.98 17.84
N LEU A 23 29.83 1.66 17.09
CA LEU A 23 29.76 1.65 15.63
C LEU A 23 29.95 0.22 15.11
N ASN A 24 28.97 -0.24 14.34
CA ASN A 24 28.98 -1.55 13.71
C ASN A 24 28.85 -1.35 12.18
N ALA A 25 29.88 -1.78 11.44
CA ALA A 25 29.94 -1.57 9.99
C ALA A 25 28.78 -2.26 9.23
N GLU A 26 28.34 -3.43 9.67
CA GLU A 26 27.19 -4.12 9.08
C GLU A 26 25.91 -3.30 9.26
N ASN A 27 25.66 -2.79 10.46
CA ASN A 27 24.54 -1.92 10.77
C ASN A 27 24.54 -0.64 9.92
N VAL A 28 25.71 -0.03 9.72
CA VAL A 28 25.86 1.16 8.87
C VAL A 28 25.52 0.84 7.41
N VAL A 29 26.11 -0.21 6.84
CA VAL A 29 25.91 -0.56 5.42
C VAL A 29 24.48 -1.01 5.15
N VAL A 30 23.92 -1.87 6.00
CA VAL A 30 22.52 -2.34 5.90
C VAL A 30 21.57 -1.16 6.09
N GLY A 31 21.80 -0.32 7.11
CA GLY A 31 20.98 0.84 7.42
C GLY A 31 20.94 1.87 6.29
N LEU A 32 22.11 2.24 5.75
CA LEU A 32 22.19 3.15 4.60
C LEU A 32 21.54 2.56 3.34
N THR A 33 21.69 1.25 3.10
CA THR A 33 21.03 0.60 1.96
C THR A 33 19.50 0.69 2.08
N ILE A 34 18.94 0.36 3.25
CA ILE A 34 17.49 0.46 3.50
C ILE A 34 17.04 1.91 3.36
N PHE A 35 17.81 2.86 3.91
CA PHE A 35 17.51 4.28 3.82
C PHE A 35 17.40 4.77 2.37
N PHE A 36 18.39 4.46 1.53
CA PHE A 36 18.37 4.90 0.13
C PHE A 36 17.31 4.19 -0.71
N ILE A 37 16.98 2.92 -0.41
CA ILE A 37 15.80 2.26 -1.01
C ILE A 37 14.52 3.01 -0.63
N GLY A 38 14.37 3.39 0.65
CA GLY A 38 13.23 4.18 1.13
C GLY A 38 13.14 5.55 0.46
N LEU A 39 14.27 6.25 0.36
CA LEU A 39 14.37 7.55 -0.32
C LEU A 39 13.97 7.44 -1.80
N PHE A 40 14.42 6.40 -2.50
CA PHE A 40 14.05 6.16 -3.90
C PHE A 40 12.55 5.87 -4.06
N LYS A 41 11.97 5.05 -3.18
CA LYS A 41 10.52 4.80 -3.19
C LYS A 41 9.71 6.09 -3.02
N LYS A 42 10.13 6.98 -2.13
CA LYS A 42 9.48 8.28 -1.93
C LYS A 42 9.65 9.19 -3.15
N THR A 43 10.90 9.55 -3.44
CA THR A 43 11.23 10.66 -4.35
C THR A 43 11.10 10.32 -5.83
N VAL A 44 11.33 9.05 -6.21
CA VAL A 44 11.29 8.62 -7.61
C VAL A 44 9.94 7.96 -7.93
N ILE A 45 9.50 7.03 -7.09
CA ILE A 45 8.27 6.27 -7.36
C ILE A 45 7.02 7.04 -6.93
N ALA A 46 6.89 7.35 -5.64
CA ALA A 46 5.68 7.94 -5.10
C ALA A 46 5.45 9.36 -5.66
N ASP A 47 6.47 10.21 -5.63
CA ASP A 47 6.37 11.57 -6.15
C ASP A 47 6.27 11.58 -7.69
N GLY A 48 6.87 10.59 -8.37
CA GLY A 48 6.76 10.41 -9.82
C GLY A 48 5.35 10.05 -10.28
N VAL A 49 4.66 9.17 -9.54
CA VAL A 49 3.27 8.79 -9.87
C VAL A 49 2.23 9.78 -9.35
N ALA A 50 2.57 10.62 -8.36
CA ALA A 50 1.69 11.60 -7.73
C ALA A 50 0.95 12.52 -8.72
N ALA A 51 1.64 12.97 -9.78
CA ALA A 51 1.05 13.82 -10.81
C ALA A 51 -0.13 13.17 -11.56
N ASN A 52 -0.17 11.83 -11.60
CA ASN A 52 -1.26 11.07 -12.23
C ASN A 52 -2.43 10.82 -11.26
N ALA A 53 -2.17 10.86 -9.95
CA ALA A 53 -3.18 10.65 -8.93
C ALA A 53 -4.00 11.92 -8.65
N ALA A 54 -3.32 13.06 -8.56
CA ALA A 54 -3.92 14.32 -8.14
C ALA A 54 -5.16 14.77 -8.94
N PRO A 55 -5.19 14.69 -10.29
CA PRO A 55 -6.32 15.19 -11.07
C PRO A 55 -7.66 14.54 -10.70
N LEU A 56 -7.66 13.24 -10.38
CA LEU A 56 -8.88 12.51 -10.03
C LEU A 56 -9.51 12.99 -8.72
N PHE A 57 -8.69 13.38 -7.74
CA PHE A 57 -9.16 13.67 -6.38
C PHE A 57 -9.37 15.16 -6.09
N VAL A 58 -8.74 16.06 -6.85
CA VAL A 58 -8.91 17.51 -6.67
C VAL A 58 -10.17 18.01 -7.38
N HIS A 59 -10.41 17.55 -8.61
CA HIS A 59 -11.57 17.93 -9.42
C HIS A 59 -12.11 16.69 -10.16
N PRO A 60 -12.79 15.76 -9.46
CA PRO A 60 -13.23 14.50 -10.06
C PRO A 60 -14.18 14.73 -11.24
N GLY A 61 -15.06 15.75 -11.16
CA GLY A 61 -16.10 15.97 -12.16
C GLY A 61 -16.94 14.71 -12.35
N THR A 62 -17.06 14.25 -13.59
CA THR A 62 -17.64 12.95 -13.94
C THR A 62 -16.59 12.09 -14.63
N PRO A 63 -15.71 11.41 -13.88
CA PRO A 63 -14.61 10.67 -14.48
C PRO A 63 -15.16 9.42 -15.16
N ASP A 64 -14.70 9.14 -16.38
CA ASP A 64 -14.99 7.89 -17.07
C ASP A 64 -14.26 6.70 -16.42
N LEU A 65 -14.50 5.49 -16.93
CA LEU A 65 -13.89 4.25 -16.41
C LEU A 65 -12.36 4.32 -16.33
N PHE A 66 -11.70 4.80 -17.39
CA PHE A 66 -10.24 4.79 -17.48
C PHE A 66 -9.61 5.91 -16.64
N ALA A 67 -10.25 7.07 -16.58
CA ALA A 67 -9.82 8.15 -15.69
C ALA A 67 -9.94 7.74 -14.21
N ALA A 68 -11.08 7.14 -13.84
CA ALA A 68 -11.36 6.74 -12.45
C ALA A 68 -10.44 5.62 -11.97
N TRP A 69 -10.28 4.53 -12.74
CA TRP A 69 -9.35 3.46 -12.38
C TRP A 69 -7.90 3.93 -12.41
N GLY A 70 -7.53 4.71 -13.42
CA GLY A 70 -6.17 5.18 -13.59
C GLY A 70 -5.70 6.06 -12.42
N GLY A 71 -6.51 7.04 -12.02
CA GLY A 71 -6.19 7.91 -10.88
C GLY A 71 -6.27 7.18 -9.53
N ALA A 72 -7.24 6.29 -9.33
CA ALA A 72 -7.36 5.52 -8.08
C ALA A 72 -6.19 4.56 -7.87
N LEU A 73 -5.73 3.90 -8.95
CA LEU A 73 -4.54 3.04 -8.91
C LEU A 73 -3.26 3.86 -8.75
N ALA A 74 -3.14 5.02 -9.43
CA ALA A 74 -2.01 5.93 -9.26
C ALA A 74 -1.90 6.35 -7.79
N TYR A 75 -3.00 6.75 -7.16
CA TYR A 75 -3.04 7.09 -5.74
C TYR A 75 -2.71 5.89 -4.85
N THR A 76 -3.23 4.69 -5.17
CA THR A 76 -2.93 3.46 -4.42
C THR A 76 -1.42 3.21 -4.35
N PHE A 77 -0.71 3.31 -5.48
CA PHE A 77 0.73 3.13 -5.50
C PHE A 77 1.48 4.30 -4.88
N GLN A 78 1.03 5.54 -5.12
CA GLN A 78 1.56 6.73 -4.46
C GLN A 78 1.58 6.53 -2.94
N LEU A 79 0.41 6.24 -2.36
CA LEU A 79 0.23 6.06 -0.92
C LEU A 79 1.13 4.94 -0.36
N TYR A 80 1.22 3.81 -1.06
CA TYR A 80 2.05 2.70 -0.62
C TYR A 80 3.54 3.02 -0.64
N PHE A 81 4.06 3.53 -1.76
CA PHE A 81 5.49 3.79 -1.90
C PHE A 81 5.94 5.02 -1.10
N ASP A 82 5.07 6.01 -0.89
CA ASP A 82 5.30 7.14 0.01
C ASP A 82 5.51 6.64 1.44
N PHE A 83 4.53 5.90 1.96
CA PHE A 83 4.53 5.53 3.37
C PHE A 83 5.51 4.39 3.69
N SER A 84 5.64 3.41 2.79
CA SER A 84 6.65 2.36 2.94
C SER A 84 8.07 2.91 2.74
N GLY A 85 8.26 3.88 1.85
CA GLY A 85 9.53 4.57 1.67
C GLY A 85 9.95 5.32 2.93
N TYR A 86 9.02 6.06 3.54
CA TYR A 86 9.25 6.73 4.82
C TYR A 86 9.59 5.75 5.96
N SER A 87 8.83 4.65 6.06
CA SER A 87 9.10 3.62 7.07
C SER A 87 10.47 2.97 6.88
N ASP A 88 10.86 2.69 5.63
CA ASP A 88 12.20 2.18 5.30
C ASP A 88 13.29 3.19 5.69
N MET A 89 13.12 4.48 5.40
CA MET A 89 14.06 5.52 5.83
C MET A 89 14.23 5.55 7.36
N ALA A 90 13.14 5.47 8.12
CA ALA A 90 13.19 5.42 9.59
C ALA A 90 13.90 4.16 10.10
N ILE A 91 13.60 2.98 9.53
CA ILE A 91 14.26 1.72 9.88
C ILE A 91 15.75 1.79 9.55
N GLY A 92 16.10 2.30 8.36
CA GLY A 92 17.48 2.44 7.90
C GLY A 92 18.32 3.32 8.82
N LEU A 93 17.82 4.52 9.16
CA LEU A 93 18.49 5.42 10.10
C LEU A 93 18.63 4.80 11.49
N SER A 94 17.56 4.21 12.04
CA SER A 94 17.63 3.56 13.34
C SER A 94 18.66 2.43 13.37
N ARG A 95 18.75 1.65 12.27
CA ARG A 95 19.70 0.56 12.14
C ARG A 95 21.15 1.06 12.18
N VAL A 96 21.45 2.22 11.59
CA VAL A 96 22.78 2.87 11.68
C VAL A 96 23.17 3.13 13.14
N PHE A 97 22.21 3.51 13.99
CA PHE A 97 22.40 3.71 15.43
C PHE A 97 22.32 2.42 16.26
N GLY A 98 22.34 1.24 15.63
CA GLY A 98 22.30 -0.05 16.33
C GLY A 98 20.91 -0.46 16.84
N VAL A 99 19.89 0.38 16.67
CA VAL A 99 18.52 0.11 17.17
C VAL A 99 17.65 -0.45 16.05
N LYS A 100 16.90 -1.53 16.31
CA LYS A 100 15.96 -2.10 15.34
C LYS A 100 14.54 -1.60 15.61
N LEU A 101 13.93 -0.90 14.64
CA LEU A 101 12.50 -0.56 14.71
C LEU A 101 11.63 -1.71 14.19
N PRO A 102 10.35 -1.79 14.61
CA PRO A 102 9.42 -2.75 14.04
C PRO A 102 8.96 -2.38 12.63
N LEU A 103 8.62 -3.42 11.85
CA LEU A 103 8.08 -3.24 10.51
C LEU A 103 6.67 -2.65 10.50
N ASN A 104 6.46 -1.78 9.52
CA ASN A 104 5.17 -1.20 9.18
C ASN A 104 4.52 -1.83 7.93
N PHE A 105 5.31 -2.31 6.97
CA PHE A 105 4.81 -2.84 5.71
C PHE A 105 5.47 -4.16 5.33
N ASP A 106 4.68 -5.12 4.86
CA ASP A 106 5.13 -6.42 4.36
C ASP A 106 4.37 -6.81 3.07
N SER A 107 4.67 -6.13 1.96
CA SER A 107 4.02 -6.33 0.65
C SER A 107 2.48 -6.49 0.72
N PRO A 108 1.75 -5.47 1.20
CA PRO A 108 0.32 -5.55 1.49
C PRO A 108 -0.56 -5.94 0.30
N TYR A 109 -0.19 -5.57 -0.91
CA TYR A 109 -0.97 -5.91 -2.12
C TYR A 109 -0.76 -7.35 -2.61
N LYS A 110 0.11 -8.14 -1.94
CA LYS A 110 0.19 -9.60 -2.12
C LYS A 110 -0.86 -10.35 -1.30
N ALA A 111 -1.61 -9.65 -0.44
CA ALA A 111 -2.55 -10.25 0.50
C ALA A 111 -3.69 -10.99 -0.20
N VAL A 112 -3.99 -12.21 0.27
CA VAL A 112 -5.06 -13.05 -0.30
C VAL A 112 -6.44 -12.81 0.33
N ASN A 113 -6.50 -11.97 1.38
CA ASN A 113 -7.74 -11.56 2.05
C ASN A 113 -7.49 -10.29 2.89
N ILE A 114 -8.57 -9.65 3.34
CA ILE A 114 -8.48 -8.40 4.10
C ILE A 114 -7.81 -8.53 5.47
N ILE A 115 -7.89 -9.69 6.12
CA ILE A 115 -7.16 -9.94 7.39
C ILE A 115 -5.66 -9.98 7.14
N ASP A 116 -5.24 -10.66 6.07
CA ASP A 116 -3.84 -10.71 5.63
C ASP A 116 -3.35 -9.32 5.20
N PHE A 117 -4.19 -8.53 4.54
CA PHE A 117 -3.87 -7.13 4.21
C PHE A 117 -3.54 -6.30 5.46
N TRP A 118 -4.39 -6.33 6.49
CA TRP A 118 -4.14 -5.60 7.75
C TRP A 118 -2.96 -6.15 8.57
N ARG A 119 -2.51 -7.37 8.29
CA ARG A 119 -1.26 -7.92 8.86
C ARG A 119 -0.01 -7.49 8.11
N ARG A 120 -0.16 -6.83 6.96
CA ARG A 120 0.91 -6.39 6.06
C ARG A 120 0.92 -4.88 5.81
N TRP A 121 -0.18 -4.20 6.08
CA TRP A 121 -0.35 -2.76 5.94
C TRP A 121 -0.34 -2.08 7.32
N HIS A 122 0.47 -1.02 7.44
CA HIS A 122 0.58 -0.18 8.64
C HIS A 122 0.56 -0.99 9.96
N MET A 123 1.43 -2.00 10.00
CA MET A 123 1.39 -3.08 10.98
C MET A 123 1.50 -2.59 12.42
N THR A 124 2.25 -1.52 12.69
CA THR A 124 2.37 -0.99 14.06
C THR A 124 1.09 -0.34 14.54
N LEU A 125 0.37 0.38 13.67
CA LEU A 125 -0.97 0.90 13.99
C LEU A 125 -1.95 -0.24 14.19
N SER A 126 -1.93 -1.25 13.32
CA SER A 126 -2.78 -2.43 13.47
C SER A 126 -2.56 -3.14 14.81
N ARG A 127 -1.31 -3.21 15.30
CA ARG A 127 -1.00 -3.71 16.65
C ARG A 127 -1.55 -2.77 17.73
N PHE A 128 -1.32 -1.47 17.61
CA PHE A 128 -1.82 -0.47 18.56
C PHE A 128 -3.35 -0.51 18.70
N LEU A 129 -4.10 -0.45 17.59
CA LEU A 129 -5.56 -0.53 17.59
C LEU A 129 -6.05 -1.85 18.19
N ARG A 130 -5.37 -2.96 17.90
CA ARG A 130 -5.72 -4.25 18.49
C ARG A 130 -5.52 -4.25 20.01
N ASP A 131 -4.33 -3.85 20.46
CA ASP A 131 -3.91 -4.05 21.84
C ASP A 131 -4.55 -3.03 22.79
N TYR A 132 -4.80 -1.80 22.33
CA TYR A 132 -5.38 -0.73 23.16
C TYR A 132 -6.87 -0.47 22.95
N LEU A 133 -7.44 -0.76 21.77
CA LEU A 133 -8.88 -0.58 21.53
C LEU A 133 -9.62 -1.91 21.51
N TYR A 134 -9.26 -2.81 20.59
CA TYR A 134 -10.02 -4.04 20.37
C TYR A 134 -10.06 -4.96 21.60
N VAL A 135 -8.91 -5.16 22.27
CA VAL A 135 -8.82 -5.95 23.51
C VAL A 135 -9.62 -5.28 24.62
N SER A 136 -9.53 -3.96 24.77
CA SER A 136 -10.27 -3.18 25.77
C SER A 136 -11.79 -3.25 25.58
N LEU A 137 -12.27 -3.36 24.34
CA LEU A 137 -13.69 -3.61 24.02
C LEU A 137 -14.17 -5.04 24.34
N GLY A 138 -13.29 -5.89 24.87
CA GLY A 138 -13.55 -7.29 25.25
C GLY A 138 -13.03 -8.32 24.24
N GLY A 139 -12.39 -7.89 23.15
CA GLY A 139 -11.77 -8.75 22.16
C GLY A 139 -12.69 -9.86 21.66
N ASN A 140 -12.23 -11.11 21.77
CA ASN A 140 -12.98 -12.32 21.38
C ASN A 140 -13.77 -12.98 22.53
N ARG A 141 -13.79 -12.40 23.74
CA ARG A 141 -14.24 -13.09 24.96
C ARG A 141 -15.76 -13.31 25.05
N LYS A 142 -16.57 -12.49 24.36
CA LYS A 142 -18.04 -12.47 24.46
C LYS A 142 -18.74 -13.05 23.22
N GLY A 143 -18.14 -14.06 22.58
CA GLY A 143 -18.74 -14.76 21.45
C GLY A 143 -18.65 -14.03 20.10
N ARG A 144 -19.22 -14.65 19.06
CA ARG A 144 -19.06 -14.23 17.64
C ARG A 144 -19.69 -12.87 17.34
N SER A 145 -20.91 -12.60 17.83
CA SER A 145 -21.59 -11.32 17.56
C SER A 145 -20.84 -10.14 18.17
N ARG A 146 -20.37 -10.27 19.43
CA ARG A 146 -19.59 -9.21 20.08
C ARG A 146 -18.24 -9.00 19.40
N ARG A 147 -17.60 -10.07 18.92
CA ARG A 147 -16.38 -9.97 18.12
C ARG A 147 -16.58 -9.10 16.88
N TYR A 148 -17.67 -9.28 16.14
CA TYR A 148 -17.95 -8.48 14.93
C TYR A 148 -18.20 -7.02 15.25
N VAL A 149 -18.99 -6.74 16.29
CA VAL A 149 -19.19 -5.36 16.78
C VAL A 149 -17.87 -4.73 17.19
N ASN A 150 -17.04 -5.43 17.97
CA ASN A 150 -15.75 -4.93 18.41
C ASN A 150 -14.82 -4.63 17.22
N LEU A 151 -14.76 -5.51 16.22
CA LEU A 151 -13.98 -5.28 14.99
C LEU A 151 -14.46 -4.04 14.23
N PHE A 152 -15.78 -3.91 14.03
CA PHE A 152 -16.36 -2.78 13.32
C PHE A 152 -16.09 -1.46 14.05
N VAL A 153 -16.32 -1.42 15.36
CA VAL A 153 -16.04 -0.24 16.19
C VAL A 153 -14.54 0.10 16.19
N THR A 154 -13.65 -0.89 16.30
CA THR A 154 -12.20 -0.64 16.22
C THR A 154 -11.82 -0.02 14.87
N MET A 155 -12.41 -0.47 13.75
CA MET A 155 -12.11 0.11 12.44
C MET A 155 -12.70 1.51 12.26
N LEU A 156 -13.90 1.79 12.78
CA LEU A 156 -14.47 3.14 12.78
C LEU A 156 -13.60 4.12 13.58
N LEU A 157 -13.18 3.72 14.78
CA LEU A 157 -12.26 4.52 15.61
C LEU A 157 -10.90 4.68 14.93
N GLY A 158 -10.40 3.66 14.24
CA GLY A 158 -9.20 3.74 13.42
C GLY A 158 -9.36 4.73 12.25
N GLY A 159 -10.53 4.80 11.62
CA GLY A 159 -10.86 5.83 10.63
C GLY A 159 -10.84 7.23 11.25
N LEU A 160 -11.52 7.42 12.38
CA LEU A 160 -11.53 8.71 13.10
C LEU A 160 -10.14 9.17 13.56
N TRP A 161 -9.22 8.24 13.83
CA TRP A 161 -7.83 8.57 14.14
C TRP A 161 -7.09 9.22 12.95
N HIS A 162 -7.49 8.93 11.72
CA HIS A 162 -6.92 9.55 10.52
C HIS A 162 -7.50 10.94 10.24
N GLY A 163 -8.73 11.22 10.64
CA GLY A 163 -9.34 12.54 10.51
C GLY A 163 -10.82 12.55 10.88
N ALA A 164 -11.38 13.74 11.11
CA ALA A 164 -12.78 13.91 11.56
C ALA A 164 -13.83 13.91 10.43
N GLY A 165 -13.41 13.78 9.16
CA GLY A 165 -14.30 13.76 8.01
C GLY A 165 -15.13 12.48 7.88
N TRP A 166 -16.35 12.59 7.34
CA TRP A 166 -17.22 11.43 7.07
C TRP A 166 -16.58 10.39 6.14
N THR A 167 -15.71 10.82 5.24
CA THR A 167 -14.95 9.95 4.34
C THR A 167 -14.06 8.97 5.09
N PHE A 168 -13.42 9.38 6.18
CA PHE A 168 -12.64 8.50 7.06
C PHE A 168 -13.50 7.55 7.89
N VAL A 169 -14.67 8.00 8.36
CA VAL A 169 -15.64 7.14 9.04
C VAL A 169 -16.12 6.04 8.10
N LEU A 170 -16.47 6.40 6.85
CA LEU A 170 -16.89 5.46 5.83
C LEU A 170 -15.76 4.50 5.44
N TRP A 171 -14.52 4.99 5.29
CA TRP A 171 -13.34 4.14 5.08
C TRP A 171 -13.17 3.11 6.21
N GLY A 172 -13.23 3.55 7.47
CA GLY A 172 -13.13 2.67 8.64
C GLY A 172 -14.27 1.66 8.68
N GLY A 173 -15.50 2.12 8.47
CA GLY A 173 -16.69 1.27 8.40
C GLY A 173 -16.59 0.22 7.29
N LEU A 174 -16.16 0.61 6.10
CA LEU A 174 -15.97 -0.26 4.96
C LEU A 174 -14.96 -1.39 5.25
N HIS A 175 -13.80 -1.06 5.82
CA HIS A 175 -12.83 -2.07 6.24
C HIS A 175 -13.35 -2.95 7.39
N GLY A 176 -14.16 -2.40 8.30
CA GLY A 176 -14.88 -3.16 9.32
C GLY A 176 -15.83 -4.20 8.71
N VAL A 177 -16.63 -3.80 7.72
CA VAL A 177 -17.50 -4.71 6.95
C VAL A 177 -16.69 -5.78 6.24
N TYR A 178 -15.59 -5.42 5.58
CA TYR A 178 -14.72 -6.38 4.91
C TYR A 178 -14.19 -7.46 5.89
N LEU A 179 -13.77 -7.06 7.09
CA LEU A 179 -13.30 -7.99 8.12
C LEU A 179 -14.41 -8.91 8.61
N ILE A 180 -15.62 -8.38 8.83
CA ILE A 180 -16.80 -9.18 9.23
C ILE A 180 -17.14 -10.21 8.15
N VAL A 181 -17.26 -9.76 6.89
CA VAL A 181 -17.54 -10.63 5.74
C VAL A 181 -16.47 -11.71 5.60
N ASN A 182 -15.19 -11.35 5.74
CA ASN A 182 -14.12 -12.34 5.65
C ASN A 182 -14.18 -13.37 6.79
N HIS A 183 -14.50 -12.96 8.03
CA HIS A 183 -14.69 -13.89 9.13
C HIS A 183 -15.93 -14.79 8.95
N ALA A 184 -17.04 -14.23 8.51
CA ALA A 184 -18.26 -14.99 8.22
C ALA A 184 -18.02 -16.02 7.11
N TRP A 185 -17.31 -15.63 6.05
CA TRP A 185 -16.93 -16.51 4.94
C TRP A 185 -16.04 -17.66 5.41
N ARG A 186 -15.02 -17.40 6.23
CA ARG A 186 -14.16 -18.45 6.82
C ARG A 186 -14.98 -19.43 7.67
N ALA A 187 -15.85 -18.92 8.54
CA ALA A 187 -16.71 -19.74 9.38
C ALA A 187 -17.72 -20.58 8.57
N LEU A 188 -18.23 -20.04 7.45
CA LEU A 188 -19.10 -20.78 6.54
C LEU A 188 -18.32 -21.90 5.83
N ARG A 189 -17.11 -21.62 5.32
CA ARG A 189 -16.28 -22.64 4.66
C ARG A 189 -15.88 -23.77 5.60
N GLU A 190 -15.53 -23.44 6.85
CA GLU A 190 -15.26 -24.44 7.90
C GLU A 190 -16.47 -25.36 8.11
N ARG A 191 -17.69 -24.80 8.17
CA ARG A 191 -18.94 -25.58 8.31
C ARG A 191 -19.25 -26.46 7.10
N LEU A 192 -18.89 -26.01 5.90
CA LEU A 192 -19.10 -26.75 4.65
C LEU A 192 -17.98 -27.77 4.36
N GLY A 193 -17.06 -28.02 5.31
CA GLY A 193 -15.94 -28.96 5.13
C GLY A 193 -14.86 -28.45 4.16
N GLY A 194 -14.86 -27.16 3.83
CA GLY A 194 -13.90 -26.55 2.91
C GLY A 194 -12.51 -26.42 3.53
N GLN A 195 -11.47 -26.66 2.72
CA GLN A 195 -10.08 -26.43 3.14
C GLN A 195 -9.80 -24.95 3.41
N ASP A 196 -8.82 -24.65 4.27
CA ASP A 196 -8.38 -23.27 4.54
C ASP A 196 -8.07 -22.49 3.24
N VAL A 197 -8.32 -21.18 3.23
CA VAL A 197 -8.13 -20.31 2.06
C VAL A 197 -6.69 -20.40 1.54
N ASP A 198 -5.73 -20.64 2.44
CA ASP A 198 -4.31 -20.75 2.12
C ASP A 198 -3.97 -22.03 1.33
N ARG A 199 -4.84 -23.05 1.39
CA ARG A 199 -4.74 -24.33 0.65
C ARG A 199 -5.51 -24.35 -0.67
N THR A 200 -6.04 -23.21 -1.12
CA THR A 200 -6.75 -23.12 -2.40
C THR A 200 -5.84 -23.30 -3.61
N THR A 201 -6.43 -23.58 -4.77
CA THR A 201 -5.71 -23.67 -6.06
C THR A 201 -4.99 -22.35 -6.38
N ARG A 202 -3.98 -22.40 -7.27
CA ARG A 202 -3.25 -21.19 -7.69
C ARG A 202 -4.20 -20.11 -8.22
N THR A 203 -5.20 -20.51 -9.02
CA THR A 203 -6.25 -19.63 -9.53
C THR A 203 -7.12 -19.05 -8.41
N GLY A 204 -7.51 -19.86 -7.42
CA GLY A 204 -8.26 -19.40 -6.26
C GLY A 204 -7.51 -18.32 -5.47
N ARG A 205 -6.21 -18.50 -5.25
CA ARG A 205 -5.37 -17.47 -4.60
C ARG A 205 -5.23 -16.21 -5.44
N ALA A 206 -5.07 -16.33 -6.75
CA ALA A 206 -4.98 -15.18 -7.65
C ALA A 206 -6.27 -14.35 -7.63
N LEU A 207 -7.43 -15.01 -7.68
CA LEU A 207 -8.73 -14.35 -7.57
C LEU A 207 -8.91 -13.69 -6.21
N ALA A 208 -8.57 -14.38 -5.12
CA ALA A 208 -8.68 -13.84 -3.76
C ALA A 208 -7.79 -12.60 -3.57
N ARG A 209 -6.58 -12.58 -4.14
CA ARG A 209 -5.72 -11.39 -4.18
C ARG A 209 -6.36 -10.27 -4.98
N LEU A 210 -6.87 -10.54 -6.17
CA LEU A 210 -7.51 -9.54 -7.01
C LEU A 210 -8.72 -8.92 -6.31
N THR A 211 -9.61 -9.74 -5.73
CA THR A 211 -10.77 -9.26 -4.97
C THR A 211 -10.34 -8.42 -3.77
N THR A 212 -9.32 -8.84 -3.02
CA THR A 212 -8.79 -8.08 -1.89
C THR A 212 -8.20 -6.75 -2.34
N PHE A 213 -7.41 -6.76 -3.41
CA PHE A 213 -6.78 -5.58 -3.97
C PHE A 213 -7.83 -4.56 -4.44
N VAL A 214 -8.84 -5.00 -5.21
CA VAL A 214 -9.94 -4.14 -5.66
C VAL A 214 -10.71 -3.54 -4.47
N ALA A 215 -11.04 -4.35 -3.46
CA ALA A 215 -11.72 -3.87 -2.25
C ALA A 215 -10.89 -2.79 -1.52
N VAL A 216 -9.57 -2.99 -1.43
CA VAL A 216 -8.66 -2.01 -0.83
C VAL A 216 -8.56 -0.73 -1.67
N VAL A 217 -8.51 -0.83 -3.01
CA VAL A 217 -8.53 0.35 -3.90
C VAL A 217 -9.81 1.16 -3.72
N VAL A 218 -10.97 0.50 -3.60
CA VAL A 218 -12.25 1.16 -3.27
C VAL A 218 -12.18 1.86 -1.92
N GLY A 219 -11.55 1.24 -0.91
CA GLY A 219 -11.25 1.90 0.36
C GLY A 219 -10.43 3.17 0.17
N TRP A 220 -9.36 3.13 -0.64
CA TRP A 220 -8.51 4.29 -0.88
C TRP A 220 -9.22 5.47 -1.53
N VAL A 221 -10.29 5.24 -2.29
CA VAL A 221 -11.13 6.33 -2.82
C VAL A 221 -11.74 7.14 -1.67
N PHE A 222 -12.37 6.48 -0.69
CA PHE A 222 -12.88 7.17 0.50
C PHE A 222 -11.77 7.79 1.33
N PHE A 223 -10.61 7.15 1.42
CA PHE A 223 -9.50 7.69 2.22
C PHE A 223 -8.93 9.01 1.67
N ARG A 224 -9.01 9.24 0.35
CA ARG A 224 -8.41 10.41 -0.31
C ARG A 224 -9.40 11.47 -0.74
N ALA A 225 -10.66 11.11 -0.98
CA ALA A 225 -11.66 12.06 -1.43
C ALA A 225 -11.91 13.18 -0.39
N THR A 226 -12.06 14.40 -0.88
CA THR A 226 -12.34 15.61 -0.08
C THR A 226 -13.78 15.67 0.42
N SER A 227 -14.70 15.01 -0.29
CA SER A 227 -16.11 14.93 0.07
C SER A 227 -16.72 13.57 -0.26
N LEU A 228 -17.89 13.29 0.31
CA LEU A 228 -18.65 12.08 -0.04
C LEU A 228 -19.14 12.13 -1.51
N GLU A 229 -19.48 13.30 -2.01
CA GLU A 229 -19.90 13.48 -3.40
C GLU A 229 -18.79 13.11 -4.37
N ASP A 230 -17.57 13.60 -4.11
CA ASP A 230 -16.37 13.28 -4.88
C ASP A 230 -16.08 11.78 -4.87
N ALA A 231 -16.13 11.15 -3.69
CA ALA A 231 -15.93 9.71 -3.55
C ALA A 231 -16.94 8.92 -4.40
N LEU A 232 -18.23 9.29 -4.34
CA LEU A 232 -19.28 8.63 -5.11
C LEU A 232 -19.14 8.87 -6.62
N ALA A 233 -18.75 10.06 -7.05
CA ALA A 233 -18.49 10.37 -8.45
C ALA A 233 -17.37 9.48 -9.02
N ILE A 234 -16.27 9.32 -8.27
CA ILE A 234 -15.17 8.43 -8.64
C ILE A 234 -15.63 6.98 -8.70
N LEU A 235 -16.39 6.49 -7.71
CA LEU A 235 -16.90 5.11 -7.70
C LEU A 235 -17.87 4.83 -8.85
N ARG A 236 -18.72 5.78 -9.24
CA ARG A 236 -19.57 5.67 -10.44
C ARG A 236 -18.73 5.55 -11.70
N GLY A 237 -17.66 6.33 -11.80
CA GLY A 237 -16.66 6.21 -12.86
C GLY A 237 -16.01 4.82 -12.89
N MET A 238 -15.52 4.33 -11.75
CA MET A 238 -14.90 2.99 -11.64
C MET A 238 -15.87 1.85 -11.99
N ALA A 239 -17.18 2.05 -11.76
CA ALA A 239 -18.23 1.11 -12.14
C ALA A 239 -18.64 1.22 -13.63
N GLY A 240 -18.08 2.17 -14.38
CA GLY A 240 -18.35 2.39 -15.81
C GLY A 240 -19.63 3.16 -16.10
N GLN A 241 -20.27 3.76 -15.09
CA GLN A 241 -21.55 4.47 -15.26
C GLN A 241 -21.41 5.77 -16.06
N ASN A 242 -20.21 6.35 -16.08
CA ASN A 242 -19.89 7.56 -16.83
C ASN A 242 -19.32 7.25 -18.23
N GLY A 243 -19.45 6.01 -18.69
CA GLY A 243 -18.91 5.55 -19.97
C GLY A 243 -17.41 5.26 -19.94
N MET A 244 -16.85 5.03 -21.12
CA MET A 244 -15.44 4.73 -21.34
C MET A 244 -14.94 5.67 -22.43
N SER A 245 -13.83 6.38 -22.19
CA SER A 245 -13.25 7.24 -23.22
C SER A 245 -11.73 7.12 -23.32
N LEU A 246 -11.21 7.20 -24.54
CA LEU A 246 -9.77 7.25 -24.81
C LEU A 246 -9.39 8.59 -25.45
N PRO A 247 -8.13 9.04 -25.29
CA PRO A 247 -7.64 10.17 -26.04
C PRO A 247 -7.74 9.93 -27.56
N ALA A 248 -8.25 10.91 -28.31
CA ALA A 248 -8.40 10.82 -29.76
C ALA A 248 -7.06 10.59 -30.48
N SER A 249 -5.95 11.01 -29.87
CA SER A 249 -4.58 10.71 -30.35
C SER A 249 -4.23 9.22 -30.35
N LEU A 250 -4.89 8.38 -29.55
CA LEU A 250 -4.74 6.93 -29.60
C LEU A 250 -5.62 6.31 -30.70
N ALA A 251 -6.74 6.97 -31.04
CA ALA A 251 -7.67 6.49 -32.05
C ALA A 251 -7.03 6.36 -33.44
N THR A 252 -6.01 7.17 -33.73
CA THR A 252 -5.26 7.13 -35.00
C THR A 252 -4.49 5.82 -35.18
N TYR A 253 -4.12 5.14 -34.10
CA TYR A 253 -3.42 3.84 -34.14
C TYR A 253 -4.36 2.64 -34.16
N LEU A 254 -5.66 2.83 -33.91
CA LEU A 254 -6.64 1.73 -33.82
C LEU A 254 -7.12 1.24 -35.19
N GLY A 255 -6.92 2.02 -36.26
CA GLY A 255 -7.34 1.66 -37.61
C GLY A 255 -8.82 1.23 -37.66
N PRO A 256 -9.17 0.11 -38.33
CA PRO A 256 -10.54 -0.39 -38.40
C PRO A 256 -11.18 -0.74 -37.05
N ALA A 257 -10.37 -1.05 -36.02
CA ALA A 257 -10.87 -1.41 -34.70
C ALA A 257 -11.58 -0.23 -34.02
N ARG A 258 -11.27 1.01 -34.40
CA ARG A 258 -11.92 2.21 -33.89
C ARG A 258 -13.45 2.14 -34.05
N ALA A 259 -13.94 1.84 -35.25
CA ALA A 259 -15.37 1.80 -35.54
C ALA A 259 -16.08 0.69 -34.74
N VAL A 260 -15.39 -0.43 -34.47
CA VAL A 260 -15.91 -1.50 -33.62
C VAL A 260 -15.99 -1.03 -32.17
N LEU A 261 -14.96 -0.36 -31.66
CA LEU A 261 -14.92 0.15 -30.29
C LEU A 261 -15.96 1.25 -30.04
N GLU A 262 -16.19 2.15 -30.99
CA GLU A 262 -17.25 3.17 -30.90
C GLU A 262 -18.63 2.52 -30.80
N ARG A 263 -18.89 1.44 -31.55
CA ARG A 263 -20.15 0.67 -31.45
C ARG A 263 -20.31 -0.04 -30.10
N LEU A 264 -19.21 -0.38 -29.44
CA LEU A 264 -19.19 -0.94 -28.09
C LEU A 264 -19.32 0.13 -26.99
N GLY A 265 -19.52 1.40 -27.37
CA GLY A 265 -19.72 2.51 -26.43
C GLY A 265 -18.43 3.21 -25.99
N LEU A 266 -17.31 3.01 -26.69
CA LEU A 266 -16.07 3.72 -26.43
C LEU A 266 -16.10 5.12 -27.09
N ALA A 267 -16.04 6.16 -26.27
CA ALA A 267 -15.92 7.54 -26.73
C ALA A 267 -14.44 7.94 -26.92
N PHE A 268 -14.21 9.03 -27.67
CA PHE A 268 -12.89 9.62 -27.81
C PHE A 268 -12.91 11.11 -27.44
N HIS A 269 -11.97 11.53 -26.60
CA HIS A 269 -11.85 12.91 -26.15
C HIS A 269 -10.60 13.59 -26.70
N LEU A 270 -10.66 14.90 -26.89
CA LEU A 270 -9.51 15.69 -27.37
C LEU A 270 -8.53 15.97 -26.22
N GLY A 271 -7.23 15.98 -26.53
CA GLY A 271 -6.17 16.28 -25.56
C GLY A 271 -5.81 15.11 -24.62
N GLY A 272 -4.85 15.34 -23.73
CA GLY A 272 -4.49 14.40 -22.65
C GLY A 272 -3.81 13.08 -23.07
N GLY A 273 -3.56 12.85 -24.36
CA GLY A 273 -2.97 11.60 -24.87
C GLY A 273 -1.65 11.19 -24.22
N ALA A 274 -0.70 12.12 -24.14
CA ALA A 274 0.59 11.85 -23.49
C ALA A 274 0.41 11.50 -22.00
N HIS A 275 -0.39 12.28 -21.26
CA HIS A 275 -0.66 12.02 -19.84
C HIS A 275 -1.31 10.64 -19.64
N PHE A 276 -2.31 10.30 -20.46
CA PHE A 276 -2.94 8.98 -20.43
C PHE A 276 -1.91 7.86 -20.63
N VAL A 277 -1.08 7.95 -21.68
CA VAL A 277 -0.05 6.93 -21.94
C VAL A 277 0.94 6.84 -20.78
N PHE A 278 1.47 7.97 -20.29
CA PHE A 278 2.40 7.98 -19.16
C PHE A 278 1.79 7.40 -17.89
N GLN A 279 0.55 7.74 -17.58
CA GLN A 279 -0.18 7.19 -16.44
C GLN A 279 -0.24 5.66 -16.53
N TYR A 280 -0.70 5.12 -17.66
CA TYR A 280 -0.82 3.67 -17.82
C TYR A 280 0.54 2.96 -17.93
N LEU A 281 1.60 3.62 -18.40
CA LEU A 281 2.97 3.10 -18.33
C LEU A 281 3.46 3.00 -16.87
N TRP A 282 3.20 4.02 -16.04
CA TRP A 282 3.47 3.95 -14.61
C TRP A 282 2.73 2.79 -13.97
N LEU A 283 1.43 2.64 -14.23
CA LEU A 283 0.64 1.54 -13.67
C LEU A 283 1.16 0.17 -14.14
N ALA A 284 1.53 0.04 -15.42
CA ALA A 284 2.10 -1.18 -15.97
C ALA A 284 3.44 -1.56 -15.32
N ALA A 285 4.24 -0.58 -14.86
CA ALA A 285 5.48 -0.81 -14.13
C ALA A 285 5.24 -1.09 -12.64
N LEU A 286 4.36 -0.33 -11.99
CA LEU A 286 4.17 -0.37 -10.53
C LEU A 286 3.32 -1.55 -10.05
N LEU A 287 2.34 -1.99 -10.84
CA LEU A 287 1.51 -3.14 -10.49
C LEU A 287 2.35 -4.42 -10.30
N PRO A 288 3.17 -4.89 -11.25
CA PRO A 288 4.02 -6.05 -11.04
C PRO A 288 5.09 -5.81 -9.95
N LEU A 289 5.63 -4.59 -9.83
CA LEU A 289 6.58 -4.25 -8.78
C LEU A 289 5.96 -4.46 -7.39
N ALA A 290 4.75 -3.96 -7.14
CA ALA A 290 4.09 -4.07 -5.85
C ALA A 290 3.55 -5.48 -5.56
N MET A 291 3.09 -6.20 -6.58
CA MET A 291 2.44 -7.52 -6.41
C MET A 291 3.40 -8.71 -6.51
N LEU A 292 4.55 -8.58 -7.16
CA LEU A 292 5.43 -9.72 -7.44
C LEU A 292 6.85 -9.53 -6.87
N ALA A 293 7.39 -8.32 -6.90
CA ALA A 293 8.77 -8.10 -6.46
C ALA A 293 8.93 -8.29 -4.95
N PRO A 294 10.11 -8.73 -4.48
CA PRO A 294 10.39 -8.75 -3.05
C PRO A 294 10.45 -7.33 -2.48
N ASN A 295 9.97 -7.15 -1.25
CA ASN A 295 10.11 -5.89 -0.54
C ASN A 295 11.52 -5.70 0.02
N THR A 296 11.82 -4.50 0.53
CA THR A 296 13.12 -4.14 1.11
C THR A 296 13.58 -5.14 2.18
N GLN A 297 12.64 -5.61 3.00
CA GLN A 297 12.93 -6.47 4.14
C GLN A 297 13.22 -7.91 3.69
N GLU A 298 12.51 -8.40 2.66
CA GLU A 298 12.80 -9.68 1.99
C GLU A 298 14.18 -9.65 1.28
N ILE A 299 14.54 -8.52 0.66
CA ILE A 299 15.85 -8.32 -0.01
C ILE A 299 17.00 -8.37 1.01
N LEU A 300 16.83 -7.74 2.17
CA LEU A 300 17.84 -7.69 3.23
C LEU A 300 17.64 -8.75 4.32
N GLY A 301 16.79 -9.76 4.10
CA GLY A 301 16.32 -10.70 5.13
C GLY A 301 17.42 -11.39 5.93
N ARG A 302 18.56 -11.67 5.30
CA ARG A 302 19.77 -12.26 5.91
C ARG A 302 20.31 -11.48 7.11
N PHE A 303 20.05 -10.18 7.17
CA PHE A 303 20.58 -9.26 8.20
C PHE A 303 19.54 -8.91 9.26
N GLN A 304 18.37 -9.55 9.23
CA GLN A 304 17.24 -9.27 10.13
C GLN A 304 16.99 -7.77 10.30
N PRO A 305 16.56 -7.09 9.21
CA PRO A 305 16.64 -5.64 9.09
C PRO A 305 15.76 -4.87 10.09
N ALA A 306 14.75 -5.51 10.67
CA ALA A 306 13.78 -4.89 11.56
C ALA A 306 13.17 -5.89 12.56
N LEU A 307 12.53 -5.37 13.61
CA LEU A 307 11.72 -6.17 14.53
C LEU A 307 10.42 -6.65 13.85
N SER A 308 9.88 -7.76 14.32
CA SER A 308 8.68 -8.41 13.76
C SER A 308 8.79 -8.88 12.30
N PHE A 309 10.01 -8.89 11.73
CA PHE A 309 10.27 -9.51 10.44
C PHE A 309 10.04 -11.03 10.51
N ARG A 310 9.23 -11.55 9.60
CA ARG A 310 9.07 -13.00 9.40
C ARG A 310 10.05 -13.41 8.31
N ALA A 311 10.90 -14.39 8.59
CA ALA A 311 11.87 -14.88 7.63
C ALA A 311 11.17 -15.44 6.38
N SER A 312 11.10 -14.63 5.33
CA SER A 312 10.85 -15.05 3.96
C SER A 312 11.91 -14.40 3.09
N ASP A 313 12.92 -15.18 2.70
CA ASP A 313 14.02 -14.64 1.92
C ASP A 313 13.58 -14.39 0.48
N ALA A 314 14.01 -13.25 -0.07
CA ALA A 314 13.94 -13.03 -1.51
C ALA A 314 14.67 -14.16 -2.27
N PRO A 315 14.31 -14.45 -3.53
CA PRO A 315 15.06 -15.38 -4.37
C PRO A 315 16.55 -15.06 -4.31
N ALA A 316 17.43 -16.07 -4.28
CA ALA A 316 18.87 -15.88 -4.00
C ALA A 316 19.57 -14.84 -4.89
N ARG A 317 19.06 -14.59 -6.10
CA ARG A 317 19.53 -13.57 -7.05
C ARG A 317 19.15 -12.12 -6.69
N LEU A 318 18.10 -11.94 -5.90
CA LEU A 318 17.58 -10.65 -5.41
C LEU A 318 17.91 -10.41 -3.93
N ALA A 319 18.43 -11.41 -3.22
CA ALA A 319 18.93 -11.25 -1.86
C ALA A 319 20.20 -10.36 -1.87
N TRP A 320 20.20 -9.35 -1.02
CA TRP A 320 21.31 -8.40 -0.90
C TRP A 320 22.58 -9.09 -0.40
N ARG A 321 23.73 -8.73 -0.98
CA ARG A 321 25.05 -9.22 -0.60
C ARG A 321 26.08 -8.08 -0.71
N PRO A 322 27.08 -8.01 0.18
CA PRO A 322 28.15 -7.00 0.10
C PRO A 322 29.09 -7.31 -1.08
N THR A 323 28.67 -6.93 -2.28
CA THR A 323 29.38 -7.19 -3.55
C THR A 323 29.43 -5.90 -4.36
N ALA A 324 30.42 -5.76 -5.25
CA ALA A 324 30.55 -4.58 -6.12
C ALA A 324 29.27 -4.30 -6.95
N ARG A 325 28.58 -5.36 -7.39
CA ARG A 325 27.29 -5.24 -8.10
C ARG A 325 26.23 -4.54 -7.25
N TRP A 326 26.05 -4.99 -6.00
CA TRP A 326 25.07 -4.38 -5.09
C TRP A 326 25.48 -2.97 -4.66
N ALA A 327 26.79 -2.71 -4.51
CA ALA A 327 27.29 -1.37 -4.25
C ALA A 327 26.97 -0.41 -5.42
N ALA A 328 27.21 -0.83 -6.67
CA ALA A 328 26.84 -0.04 -7.85
C ALA A 328 25.33 0.19 -7.94
N MET A 329 24.52 -0.85 -7.70
CA MET A 329 23.05 -0.70 -7.68
C MET A 329 22.59 0.26 -6.58
N ALA A 330 23.14 0.15 -5.37
CA ALA A 330 22.82 1.05 -4.26
C ALA A 330 23.24 2.49 -4.56
N ALA A 331 24.40 2.70 -5.22
CA ALA A 331 24.86 4.02 -5.64
C ALA A 331 23.92 4.65 -6.69
N VAL A 332 23.43 3.88 -7.66
CA VAL A 332 22.44 4.35 -8.64
C VAL A 332 21.13 4.72 -7.96
N VAL A 333 20.62 3.86 -7.06
CA VAL A 333 19.40 4.10 -6.28
C VAL A 333 19.54 5.37 -5.43
N ALA A 334 20.68 5.53 -4.75
CA ALA A 334 20.98 6.71 -3.95
C ALA A 334 21.08 7.98 -4.81
N ALA A 335 21.80 7.93 -5.92
CA ALA A 335 21.93 9.06 -6.84
C ALA A 335 20.57 9.49 -7.41
N CYS A 336 19.74 8.55 -7.87
CA CYS A 336 18.40 8.86 -8.36
C CYS A 336 17.53 9.50 -7.29
N GLY A 337 17.56 8.96 -6.05
CA GLY A 337 16.80 9.52 -4.93
C GLY A 337 17.24 10.93 -4.56
N LEU A 338 18.57 11.16 -4.45
CA LEU A 338 19.14 12.46 -4.11
C LEU A 338 18.90 13.51 -5.19
N LEU A 339 19.07 13.16 -6.46
CA LEU A 339 18.83 14.08 -7.59
C LEU A 339 17.35 14.44 -7.72
N SER A 340 16.45 13.63 -7.18
CA SER A 340 15.00 13.88 -7.19
C SER A 340 14.53 14.80 -6.04
N LEU A 341 15.41 15.12 -5.08
CA LEU A 341 15.10 16.03 -3.96
C LEU A 341 14.99 17.50 -4.37
N THR A 342 15.27 17.86 -5.63
CA THR A 342 15.17 19.25 -6.10
C THR A 342 13.74 19.76 -6.20
N ARG A 343 12.74 18.88 -6.08
CA ARG A 343 11.32 19.23 -6.12
C ARG A 343 10.78 19.26 -4.70
N VAL A 344 10.02 20.31 -4.37
CA VAL A 344 9.26 20.34 -3.11
C VAL A 344 8.23 19.21 -3.18
N SER A 345 8.32 18.26 -2.25
CA SER A 345 7.44 17.11 -2.15
C SER A 345 6.82 17.09 -0.76
N GLU A 346 5.48 17.13 -0.72
CA GLU A 346 4.75 16.94 0.52
C GLU A 346 4.60 15.45 0.82
N PHE A 347 4.71 15.09 2.09
CA PHE A 347 4.36 13.76 2.56
C PHE A 347 2.84 13.68 2.67
N LEU A 348 2.22 12.65 2.06
CA LEU A 348 0.76 12.52 2.04
C LEU A 348 0.14 12.52 3.43
N TYR A 349 0.88 11.98 4.40
CA TYR A 349 0.45 11.85 5.78
C TYR A 349 0.14 13.19 6.49
N TYR A 350 0.67 14.32 6.01
CA TYR A 350 0.42 15.64 6.62
C TYR A 350 -0.89 16.29 6.19
N GLN A 351 -1.59 15.73 5.20
CA GLN A 351 -2.80 16.32 4.63
C GLN A 351 -4.10 15.66 5.14
N PHE A 352 -4.02 14.74 6.11
CA PHE A 352 -5.18 14.02 6.65
C PHE A 352 -5.63 14.57 8.00
#